data_AF-Q63NW4-F1
#
_entry.id   AF-Q63NW4-F1
#
_cell.length_a   1.000
_cell.length_b   1.000
_cell.length_c   1.000
_cell.angle_alpha   90.00
_cell.angle_beta   90.00
_cell.angle_gamma   90.00
#
_symmetry.space_group_name_H-M   'P 1'
#
loop_
_entity.id
_entity.type
_entity.pdbx_description
1 polymer ?
#
loop_
_entity_poly.entity_id
_entity_poly.type
_entity_poly.pdbx_seq_one_letter_code
_entity_poly.pdbx_strand_id
1 'polypeptide(L)'
;MSEIEAKPDIRGRSSVPDKAGSVVGALPDGVYVVECGGAKLRCRRAFSCLVEPRIGDRVVVCGADSRCVYVIAILARPNADGVQLRVEGDLVLEATRRVCVTSGDALRLASREQLSIEAQRLTMSARQAALTSEKTTLTSAAFDGRLGKIRLIGRLLETVMEHVAQSCRSSFRTVETVEHLRASHIDHAAAESMRMHAKHTLLTAETLTKIDAAQIHLG
;
A
#
# COMPACT_ATOMS: atom_id res chain seq x y z
N MET A 1 22.37 22.93 -29.85
CA MET A 1 21.57 24.15 -30.09
C MET A 1 20.49 24.22 -29.03
N SER A 2 20.44 25.17 -28.12
CA SER A 2 21.25 26.38 -27.95
C SER A 2 20.94 26.93 -26.55
N GLU A 3 21.96 27.50 -25.93
CA GLU A 3 21.96 28.13 -24.62
C GLU A 3 20.98 29.30 -24.52
N ILE A 4 20.40 29.46 -23.33
CA ILE A 4 19.70 30.66 -22.89
C ILE A 4 20.60 31.32 -21.85
N GLU A 5 21.22 32.44 -22.22
CA GLU A 5 21.83 33.38 -21.28
C GLU A 5 20.89 34.61 -21.17
N ALA A 6 20.46 34.92 -19.95
CA ALA A 6 19.56 36.03 -19.64
C ALA A 6 20.25 37.01 -18.69
N LYS A 7 20.29 38.32 -19.02
CA LYS A 7 20.26 39.49 -18.08
C LYS A 7 20.54 40.84 -18.80
N PRO A 8 20.29 42.01 -18.17
CA PRO A 8 19.00 42.57 -17.73
C PRO A 8 18.81 44.03 -18.28
N ASP A 9 17.62 44.63 -18.20
CA ASP A 9 17.52 45.92 -17.49
C ASP A 9 16.06 46.26 -17.17
N ILE A 10 15.80 46.37 -15.87
CA ILE A 10 14.57 46.82 -15.27
C ILE A 10 14.83 48.28 -14.90
N ARG A 11 14.35 49.23 -15.70
CA ARG A 11 14.18 50.61 -15.25
C ARG A 11 12.81 51.18 -15.65
N GLY A 12 11.82 50.83 -14.82
CA GLY A 12 11.01 51.83 -14.12
C GLY A 12 9.75 52.39 -14.80
N ARG A 13 8.63 51.66 -14.70
CA ARG A 13 7.36 52.08 -14.03
C ARG A 13 6.29 51.00 -14.21
N SER A 14 5.91 50.35 -13.11
CA SER A 14 4.82 49.36 -13.01
C SER A 14 3.45 50.03 -13.12
N SER A 15 2.47 49.38 -13.78
CA SER A 15 1.15 49.10 -13.17
C SER A 15 0.15 48.43 -14.13
N VAL A 16 0.19 47.11 -14.25
CA VAL A 16 -1.07 46.38 -14.06
C VAL A 16 -0.89 45.69 -12.71
N PRO A 17 -1.39 46.26 -11.61
CA PRO A 17 -1.35 45.55 -10.34
C PRO A 17 -2.04 44.19 -10.52
N ASP A 18 -1.62 43.18 -9.77
CA ASP A 18 -2.32 41.89 -9.76
C ASP A 18 -3.82 42.15 -9.53
N LYS A 19 -4.64 41.70 -10.48
CA LYS A 19 -6.08 41.97 -10.47
C LYS A 19 -6.84 40.67 -10.35
N ALA A 20 -7.74 40.64 -9.37
CA ALA A 20 -8.72 39.57 -9.26
C ALA A 20 -9.88 39.85 -10.20
N GLY A 21 -10.37 38.78 -10.79
CA GLY A 21 -11.58 38.87 -11.57
C GLY A 21 -12.23 37.51 -11.75
N SER A 22 -13.36 37.52 -12.40
CA SER A 22 -14.05 36.29 -12.75
C SER A 22 -13.64 35.89 -14.15
N VAL A 23 -13.32 34.62 -14.34
CA VAL A 23 -13.33 33.97 -15.64
C VAL A 23 -14.78 34.01 -16.11
N VAL A 24 -15.09 35.11 -16.77
CA VAL A 24 -16.37 35.34 -17.41
C VAL A 24 -16.36 34.76 -18.82
N GLY A 25 -15.18 34.68 -19.42
CA GLY A 25 -14.97 34.03 -20.70
C GLY A 25 -13.65 33.30 -20.67
N ALA A 26 -13.61 32.10 -21.24
CA ALA A 26 -12.37 31.48 -21.65
C ALA A 26 -12.27 31.66 -23.18
N LEU A 27 -11.33 32.49 -23.65
CA LEU A 27 -11.02 32.60 -25.08
C LEU A 27 -10.08 31.45 -25.47
N PRO A 28 -9.98 31.09 -26.76
CA PRO A 28 -9.00 30.10 -27.24
C PRO A 28 -7.55 30.42 -26.81
N ASP A 29 -6.68 29.40 -26.80
CA ASP A 29 -5.23 29.45 -26.48
C ASP A 29 -4.82 29.58 -24.99
N GLY A 30 -5.66 29.08 -24.07
CA GLY A 30 -5.41 29.16 -22.62
C GLY A 30 -5.46 30.60 -22.09
N VAL A 31 -6.11 31.49 -22.88
CA VAL A 31 -6.32 32.90 -22.58
C VAL A 31 -7.70 33.05 -21.94
N TYR A 32 -7.73 33.22 -20.64
CA TYR A 32 -8.92 33.54 -19.88
C TYR A 32 -9.22 35.04 -19.99
N VAL A 33 -10.47 35.38 -20.31
CA VAL A 33 -11.02 36.73 -20.16
C VAL A 33 -11.46 36.86 -18.73
N VAL A 34 -10.68 37.66 -18.02
CA VAL A 34 -10.86 37.86 -16.61
C VAL A 34 -11.41 39.26 -16.45
N GLU A 35 -12.66 39.32 -16.01
CA GLU A 35 -13.31 40.59 -15.75
C GLU A 35 -12.82 41.14 -14.41
N CYS A 36 -12.05 42.21 -14.48
CA CYS A 36 -11.34 42.83 -13.36
C CYS A 36 -11.75 44.30 -13.23
N GLY A 37 -12.53 44.66 -12.21
CA GLY A 37 -12.93 46.06 -11.96
C GLY A 37 -13.65 46.72 -13.14
N GLY A 38 -14.44 45.95 -13.88
CA GLY A 38 -15.18 46.39 -15.07
C GLY A 38 -14.40 46.32 -16.39
N ALA A 39 -13.09 46.05 -16.36
CA ALA A 39 -12.27 45.87 -17.55
C ALA A 39 -12.09 44.37 -17.86
N LYS A 40 -12.17 44.02 -19.14
CA LYS A 40 -11.94 42.64 -19.59
C LYS A 40 -10.49 42.48 -20.01
N LEU A 41 -9.73 41.71 -19.23
CA LEU A 41 -8.32 41.46 -19.47
C LEU A 41 -8.11 40.11 -20.13
N ARG A 42 -7.24 40.08 -21.13
CA ARG A 42 -6.82 38.83 -21.78
C ARG A 42 -5.61 38.26 -21.03
N CYS A 43 -5.74 37.08 -20.41
CA CYS A 43 -4.77 36.52 -19.44
C CYS A 43 -4.47 35.02 -19.64
N ARG A 44 -3.25 34.52 -19.40
CA ARG A 44 -2.81 33.12 -19.68
C ARG A 44 -2.45 32.30 -18.44
N ARG A 45 -2.81 31.01 -18.27
CA ARG A 45 -2.43 30.27 -17.04
C ARG A 45 -0.91 30.20 -16.79
N ALA A 46 -0.47 30.41 -15.55
CA ALA A 46 0.94 30.28 -15.18
C ALA A 46 1.34 28.83 -14.99
N PHE A 47 2.62 28.60 -15.25
CA PHE A 47 3.23 27.28 -15.21
C PHE A 47 3.08 26.59 -13.83
N SER A 48 3.19 27.33 -12.72
CA SER A 48 3.00 26.83 -11.35
C SER A 48 1.54 26.64 -10.92
N CYS A 49 0.58 27.01 -11.77
CA CYS A 49 -0.83 26.87 -11.45
C CYS A 49 -1.30 25.45 -11.77
N LEU A 50 -1.21 24.56 -10.79
CA LEU A 50 -1.54 23.12 -10.91
C LEU A 50 -3.01 22.83 -11.23
N VAL A 51 -3.88 23.81 -11.04
CA VAL A 51 -5.32 23.67 -11.23
C VAL A 51 -5.72 24.50 -12.44
N GLU A 52 -6.44 23.92 -13.41
CA GLU A 52 -6.92 24.60 -14.62
C GLU A 52 -8.14 25.47 -14.33
N PRO A 53 -8.17 26.79 -14.60
CA PRO A 53 -9.37 27.63 -14.44
C PRO A 53 -10.55 27.25 -15.34
N ARG A 54 -11.79 27.41 -14.85
CA ARG A 54 -13.10 27.19 -15.50
C ARG A 54 -13.95 28.48 -15.46
N ILE A 55 -15.03 28.54 -16.22
CA ILE A 55 -15.95 29.71 -16.22
C ILE A 55 -16.75 29.72 -14.93
N GLY A 56 -17.00 30.92 -14.41
CA GLY A 56 -17.43 31.08 -13.03
C GLY A 56 -16.24 30.99 -12.08
N ASP A 57 -15.10 30.44 -12.53
CA ASP A 57 -13.91 30.52 -11.73
C ASP A 57 -13.53 31.96 -11.56
N ARG A 58 -13.49 32.43 -10.34
CA ARG A 58 -12.69 33.61 -10.08
C ARG A 58 -11.23 33.24 -10.38
N VAL A 59 -10.34 34.13 -10.81
CA VAL A 59 -8.89 33.92 -11.06
C VAL A 59 -8.06 35.19 -10.79
N VAL A 60 -6.77 35.07 -10.49
CA VAL A 60 -5.81 36.19 -10.40
C VAL A 60 -5.03 36.26 -11.67
N VAL A 61 -4.84 37.48 -12.15
CA VAL A 61 -4.06 37.73 -13.34
C VAL A 61 -2.90 38.68 -13.07
N CYS A 62 -1.72 38.32 -13.56
CA CYS A 62 -0.46 39.03 -13.35
C CYS A 62 0.16 39.44 -14.70
N GLY A 63 0.42 40.72 -14.90
CA GLY A 63 1.11 41.21 -16.10
C GLY A 63 2.60 40.92 -16.00
N ALA A 64 3.14 40.03 -16.83
CA ALA A 64 4.58 39.75 -16.83
C ALA A 64 5.38 40.78 -17.64
N ASP A 65 4.78 41.37 -18.68
CA ASP A 65 5.33 42.46 -19.51
C ASP A 65 4.20 43.31 -20.16
N SER A 66 4.55 44.28 -21.01
CA SER A 66 3.59 45.22 -21.63
C SER A 66 2.64 44.59 -22.67
N ARG A 67 2.78 43.30 -22.97
CA ARG A 67 2.01 42.61 -24.02
C ARG A 67 1.25 41.37 -23.51
N CYS A 68 1.51 40.88 -22.29
CA CYS A 68 0.95 39.62 -21.78
C CYS A 68 0.60 39.63 -20.27
N VAL A 69 -0.57 39.07 -19.91
CA VAL A 69 -1.07 38.88 -18.54
C VAL A 69 -1.28 37.39 -18.28
N TYR A 70 -1.10 36.89 -17.05
CA TYR A 70 -1.13 35.48 -16.70
C TYR A 70 -2.09 35.13 -15.55
N VAL A 71 -3.01 34.18 -15.74
CA VAL A 71 -3.72 33.46 -14.68
C VAL A 71 -2.77 32.60 -13.86
N ILE A 72 -2.19 33.17 -12.82
CA ILE A 72 -1.30 32.44 -11.93
C ILE A 72 -2.06 31.51 -10.98
N ALA A 73 -3.36 31.73 -10.82
CA ALA A 73 -4.22 30.97 -9.94
C ALA A 73 -5.69 31.05 -10.35
N ILE A 74 -6.39 29.93 -10.25
CA ILE A 74 -7.84 29.89 -10.05
C ILE A 74 -8.17 30.38 -8.65
N LEU A 75 -8.98 31.43 -8.54
CA LEU A 75 -9.53 31.96 -7.29
C LEU A 75 -10.83 31.29 -6.81
N ALA A 76 -11.80 30.87 -7.64
CA ALA A 76 -13.03 30.24 -7.10
C ALA A 76 -13.96 29.59 -8.12
N ARG A 77 -14.17 28.26 -8.10
CA ARG A 77 -15.07 27.51 -9.00
C ARG A 77 -16.47 27.20 -8.41
N PRO A 78 -17.56 27.76 -8.94
CA PRO A 78 -18.92 27.44 -8.49
C PRO A 78 -19.35 26.07 -9.01
N ASN A 79 -19.77 25.16 -8.12
CA ASN A 79 -20.11 23.74 -8.35
C ASN A 79 -18.92 22.88 -8.84
N ALA A 80 -17.87 22.80 -8.02
CA ALA A 80 -16.73 21.93 -8.28
C ALA A 80 -16.86 20.59 -7.54
N ASP A 81 -16.98 19.48 -8.27
CA ASP A 81 -17.02 18.13 -7.66
C ASP A 81 -15.65 17.44 -7.62
N GLY A 82 -14.57 18.05 -8.14
CA GLY A 82 -13.21 17.54 -8.00
C GLY A 82 -12.15 18.09 -8.96
N VAL A 83 -10.89 17.76 -8.67
CA VAL A 83 -9.67 18.05 -9.46
C VAL A 83 -8.95 16.74 -9.74
N GLN A 84 -8.66 16.45 -11.01
CA GLN A 84 -7.92 15.26 -11.43
C GLN A 84 -6.52 15.65 -11.90
N LEU A 85 -5.49 15.04 -11.33
CA LEU A 85 -4.11 15.14 -11.80
C LEU A 85 -3.78 13.89 -12.63
N ARG A 86 -3.65 14.05 -13.95
CA ARG A 86 -3.30 12.99 -14.90
C ARG A 86 -2.00 13.39 -15.62
N VAL A 87 -1.10 12.44 -15.77
CA VAL A 87 0.20 12.62 -16.45
C VAL A 87 0.36 11.51 -17.47
N GLU A 88 0.83 11.84 -18.68
CA GLU A 88 1.19 10.87 -19.71
C GLU A 88 2.68 10.58 -19.61
N GLY A 89 3.05 9.30 -19.70
CA GLY A 89 4.41 8.84 -19.39
C GLY A 89 4.65 8.75 -17.88
N ASP A 90 5.91 8.90 -17.49
CA ASP A 90 6.31 8.72 -16.10
C ASP A 90 5.93 9.93 -15.25
N LEU A 91 5.25 9.66 -14.14
CA LEU A 91 5.01 10.65 -13.10
C LEU A 91 5.89 10.32 -11.89
N VAL A 92 6.95 11.10 -11.75
CA VAL A 92 7.76 11.09 -10.55
C VAL A 92 7.17 12.07 -9.55
N LEU A 93 6.49 11.54 -8.53
CA LEU A 93 6.09 12.30 -7.35
C LEU A 93 7.24 12.25 -6.34
N GLU A 94 8.26 13.05 -6.61
CA GLU A 94 9.41 13.19 -5.73
C GLU A 94 9.28 14.45 -4.88
N ALA A 95 9.58 14.29 -3.60
CA ALA A 95 9.84 15.38 -2.71
C ALA A 95 11.14 15.08 -1.97
N THR A 96 12.02 16.08 -1.90
CA THR A 96 13.29 16.00 -1.13
C THR A 96 13.09 15.72 0.36
N ARG A 97 11.84 15.65 0.83
CA ARG A 97 11.48 15.37 2.23
C ARG A 97 10.35 14.36 2.32
N ARG A 98 9.11 14.77 2.05
CA ARG A 98 7.93 13.96 2.35
C ARG A 98 6.87 14.11 1.27
N VAL A 99 6.29 12.98 0.88
CA VAL A 99 5.03 12.90 0.15
C VAL A 99 3.97 12.36 1.10
N CYS A 100 2.78 12.97 1.12
CA CYS A 100 1.64 12.51 1.90
C CYS A 100 0.44 12.41 0.95
N VAL A 101 -0.21 11.25 0.92
CA VAL A 101 -1.41 11.01 0.11
C VAL A 101 -2.51 10.55 1.05
N THR A 102 -3.59 11.31 1.11
CA THR A 102 -4.74 11.06 1.99
C THR A 102 -6.02 11.17 1.18
N SER A 103 -7.02 10.35 1.50
CA SER A 103 -8.36 10.42 0.91
C SER A 103 -9.40 10.32 2.03
N GLY A 104 -10.51 11.04 1.90
CA GLY A 104 -11.62 11.01 2.87
C GLY A 104 -12.56 9.81 2.70
N ASP A 105 -12.51 9.16 1.55
CA ASP A 105 -13.30 7.97 1.24
C ASP A 105 -12.37 6.85 0.80
N ALA A 106 -12.12 6.73 -0.51
CA ALA A 106 -11.27 5.69 -1.06
C ALA A 106 -9.90 6.23 -1.50
N LEU A 107 -8.83 5.53 -1.10
CA LEU A 107 -7.51 5.63 -1.71
C LEU A 107 -7.22 4.33 -2.47
N ARG A 108 -7.01 4.43 -3.78
CA ARG A 108 -6.69 3.28 -4.63
C ARG A 108 -5.30 3.46 -5.25
N LEU A 109 -4.40 2.55 -4.92
CA LEU A 109 -3.13 2.35 -5.62
C LEU A 109 -3.29 1.11 -6.50
N ALA A 110 -3.08 1.25 -7.81
CA ALA A 110 -3.26 0.16 -8.75
C ALA A 110 -2.15 0.21 -9.81
N SER A 111 -1.61 -0.97 -10.13
CA SER A 111 -0.64 -1.20 -11.20
C SER A 111 -1.02 -2.48 -11.94
N ARG A 112 -0.64 -2.59 -13.22
CA ARG A 112 -0.91 -3.79 -14.04
C ARG A 112 0.13 -4.88 -13.86
N GLU A 113 1.39 -4.48 -13.70
CA GLU A 113 2.52 -5.42 -13.65
C GLU A 113 3.13 -5.44 -12.27
N GLN A 114 3.57 -4.27 -11.77
CA GLN A 114 4.33 -4.20 -10.53
C GLN A 114 3.89 -3.04 -9.64
N LEU A 115 3.75 -3.35 -8.35
CA LEU A 115 3.69 -2.38 -7.27
C LEU A 115 4.79 -2.72 -6.27
N SER A 116 5.82 -1.89 -6.18
CA SER A 116 6.88 -1.99 -5.16
C SER A 116 6.62 -0.99 -4.03
N ILE A 117 6.85 -1.45 -2.80
CA ILE A 117 6.81 -0.61 -1.59
C ILE A 117 8.10 -0.90 -0.84
N GLU A 118 9.05 0.02 -0.92
CA GLU A 118 10.36 -0.09 -0.30
C GLU A 118 10.48 0.95 0.81
N ALA A 119 10.69 0.48 2.04
CA ALA A 119 10.85 1.33 3.20
C ALA A 119 11.64 0.61 4.28
N GLN A 120 12.41 1.36 5.07
CA GLN A 120 13.02 0.82 6.30
C GLN A 120 11.96 0.42 7.33
N ARG A 121 10.77 1.06 7.28
CA ARG A 121 9.63 0.76 8.16
C ARG A 121 8.35 0.82 7.36
N LEU A 122 7.64 -0.30 7.30
CA LEU A 122 6.28 -0.40 6.77
C LEU A 122 5.31 -0.61 7.94
N THR A 123 4.21 0.14 7.95
CA THR A 123 3.14 -0.03 8.93
C THR A 123 1.81 -0.01 8.20
N MET A 124 1.00 -1.05 8.44
CA MET A 124 -0.33 -1.19 7.86
C MET A 124 -1.30 -1.47 9.00
N SER A 125 -2.39 -0.71 9.05
CA SER A 125 -3.47 -0.89 10.02
C SER A 125 -4.78 -0.84 9.27
N ALA A 126 -5.58 -1.90 9.41
CA ALA A 126 -6.89 -2.01 8.80
C ALA A 126 -7.77 -2.90 9.66
N ARG A 127 -9.09 -2.66 9.63
CA ARG A 127 -10.07 -3.58 10.24
C ARG A 127 -10.17 -4.89 9.45
N GLN A 128 -9.94 -4.83 8.14
CA GLN A 128 -9.96 -5.96 7.24
C GLN A 128 -8.84 -5.81 6.22
N ALA A 129 -8.10 -6.89 5.99
CA ALA A 129 -7.08 -7.00 4.96
C ALA A 129 -7.23 -8.32 4.22
N ALA A 130 -7.00 -8.31 2.92
CA ALA A 130 -7.00 -9.49 2.07
C ALA A 130 -5.76 -9.46 1.18
N LEU A 131 -5.08 -10.60 1.07
CA LEU A 131 -3.98 -10.82 0.16
C LEU A 131 -4.33 -12.03 -0.69
N THR A 132 -4.45 -11.81 -2.01
CA THR A 132 -4.67 -12.87 -2.99
C THR A 132 -3.50 -12.86 -3.95
N SER A 133 -2.81 -13.99 -4.04
CA SER A 133 -1.73 -14.20 -4.99
C SER A 133 -1.60 -15.68 -5.33
N GLU A 134 -1.02 -15.97 -6.49
CA GLU A 134 -0.64 -17.35 -6.85
C GLU A 134 0.62 -17.79 -6.09
N LYS A 135 1.52 -16.85 -5.80
CA LYS A 135 2.76 -17.07 -5.07
C LYS A 135 3.02 -15.93 -4.09
N THR A 136 3.36 -16.29 -2.85
CA THR A 136 3.80 -15.34 -1.82
C THR A 136 5.09 -15.84 -1.21
N THR A 137 6.04 -14.92 -1.02
CA THR A 137 7.24 -15.17 -0.23
C THR A 137 7.28 -14.15 0.89
N LEU A 138 7.42 -14.63 2.12
CA LEU A 138 7.62 -13.80 3.30
C LEU A 138 8.96 -14.20 3.92
N THR A 139 9.89 -13.26 3.98
CA THR A 139 11.18 -13.45 4.66
C THR A 139 11.23 -12.50 5.83
N SER A 140 11.41 -13.04 7.03
CA SER A 140 11.56 -12.26 8.25
C SER A 140 12.47 -12.97 9.23
N ALA A 141 13.26 -12.20 9.99
CA ALA A 141 14.06 -12.74 11.09
C ALA A 141 13.20 -13.15 12.30
N ALA A 142 12.06 -12.47 12.49
CA ALA A 142 11.10 -12.77 13.55
C ALA A 142 9.67 -12.52 13.05
N PHE A 143 8.73 -13.32 13.52
CA PHE A 143 7.31 -13.15 13.23
C PHE A 143 6.50 -13.35 14.50
N ASP A 144 5.85 -12.27 14.96
CA ASP A 144 4.97 -12.27 16.11
C ASP A 144 3.52 -12.10 15.66
N GLY A 145 2.69 -13.11 15.90
CA GLY A 145 1.28 -13.13 15.50
C GLY A 145 0.36 -13.40 16.67
N ARG A 146 -0.60 -12.51 16.92
CA ARG A 146 -1.77 -12.79 17.77
C ARG A 146 -2.95 -13.12 16.89
N LEU A 147 -3.19 -14.41 16.69
CA LEU A 147 -4.12 -14.91 15.69
C LEU A 147 -5.32 -15.57 16.39
N GLY A 148 -6.53 -15.22 15.99
CA GLY A 148 -7.75 -15.83 16.54
C GLY A 148 -8.04 -17.21 15.94
N LYS A 149 -7.94 -17.33 14.61
CA LYS A 149 -8.16 -18.58 13.88
C LYS A 149 -7.19 -18.68 12.71
N ILE A 150 -6.57 -19.85 12.56
CA ILE A 150 -5.72 -20.18 11.42
C ILE A 150 -6.34 -21.38 10.71
N ARG A 151 -6.41 -21.33 9.38
CA ARG A 151 -6.85 -22.43 8.54
C ARG A 151 -5.91 -22.52 7.35
N LEU A 152 -5.20 -23.63 7.24
CA LEU A 152 -4.32 -23.95 6.12
C LEU A 152 -4.95 -25.12 5.35
N ILE A 153 -5.23 -24.91 4.06
CA ILE A 153 -5.76 -25.94 3.16
C ILE A 153 -4.84 -25.96 1.96
N GLY A 154 -4.19 -27.09 1.72
CA GLY A 154 -3.22 -27.25 0.65
C GLY A 154 -2.89 -28.71 0.39
N ARG A 155 -2.14 -28.96 -0.68
CA ARG A 155 -1.66 -30.30 -1.06
C ARG A 155 -0.38 -30.70 -0.34
N LEU A 156 0.45 -29.73 0.00
CA LEU A 156 1.76 -29.93 0.63
C LEU A 156 1.93 -28.88 1.73
N LEU A 157 2.43 -29.32 2.87
CA LEU A 157 2.89 -28.48 3.96
C LEU A 157 4.24 -29.01 4.42
N GLU A 158 5.30 -28.24 4.20
CA GLU A 158 6.64 -28.53 4.67
C GLU A 158 7.02 -27.51 5.74
N THR A 159 7.44 -28.02 6.89
CA THR A 159 7.82 -27.20 8.05
C THR A 159 9.16 -27.70 8.56
N VAL A 160 10.16 -26.82 8.55
CA VAL A 160 11.49 -27.09 9.11
C VAL A 160 11.72 -26.07 10.22
N MET A 161 11.91 -26.56 11.45
CA MET A 161 12.04 -25.75 12.65
C MET A 161 13.09 -26.38 13.56
N GLU A 162 13.85 -25.56 14.27
CA GLU A 162 14.76 -26.04 15.32
C GLU A 162 14.00 -26.53 16.55
N HIS A 163 12.92 -25.82 16.90
CA HIS A 163 12.07 -26.16 18.04
C HIS A 163 10.61 -25.86 17.75
N VAL A 164 9.72 -26.77 18.18
CA VAL A 164 8.27 -26.59 18.11
C VAL A 164 7.68 -26.90 19.47
N ALA A 165 7.05 -25.89 20.09
CA ALA A 165 6.26 -26.03 21.30
C ALA A 165 4.78 -25.84 20.95
N GLN A 166 3.95 -26.83 21.30
CA GLN A 166 2.52 -26.79 21.03
C GLN A 166 1.74 -27.19 22.29
N SER A 167 0.81 -26.32 22.69
CA SER A 167 -0.19 -26.64 23.71
C SER A 167 -1.57 -26.47 23.10
N CYS A 168 -2.41 -27.50 23.22
CA CYS A 168 -3.75 -27.50 22.66
C CYS A 168 -4.69 -28.33 23.55
N ARG A 169 -5.97 -27.97 23.55
CA ARG A 169 -7.00 -28.75 24.26
C ARG A 169 -7.30 -30.08 23.56
N SER A 170 -7.27 -30.08 22.23
CA SER A 170 -7.48 -31.27 21.40
C SER A 170 -6.62 -31.19 20.16
N SER A 171 -6.09 -32.34 19.74
CA SER A 171 -5.33 -32.51 18.50
C SER A 171 -5.85 -33.75 17.80
N PHE A 172 -6.09 -33.64 16.50
CA PHE A 172 -6.53 -34.75 15.65
C PHE A 172 -5.58 -34.80 14.46
N ARG A 173 -4.97 -35.98 14.26
CA ARG A 173 -4.06 -36.23 13.15
C ARG A 173 -4.43 -37.56 12.52
N THR A 174 -4.58 -37.54 11.20
CA THR A 174 -4.79 -38.74 10.38
C THR A 174 -3.72 -38.76 9.32
N VAL A 175 -3.06 -39.90 9.16
CA VAL A 175 -2.03 -40.12 8.15
C VAL A 175 -2.38 -41.42 7.43
N GLU A 176 -2.59 -41.33 6.11
CA GLU A 176 -3.09 -42.46 5.32
C GLU A 176 -2.02 -43.50 5.00
N THR A 177 -0.78 -43.04 4.76
CA THR A 177 0.29 -43.90 4.26
C THR A 177 1.35 -44.16 5.33
N VAL A 178 2.16 -43.15 5.66
CA VAL A 178 3.29 -43.31 6.58
C VAL A 178 3.42 -42.08 7.46
N GLU A 179 3.43 -42.32 8.77
CA GLU A 179 3.96 -41.38 9.75
C GLU A 179 5.33 -41.87 10.20
N HIS A 180 6.33 -40.99 10.13
CA HIS A 180 7.69 -41.32 10.50
C HIS A 180 8.17 -40.41 11.62
N LEU A 181 8.25 -40.97 12.83
CA LEU A 181 8.74 -40.31 14.04
C LEU A 181 10.10 -40.89 14.41
N ARG A 182 11.13 -40.06 14.41
CA ARG A 182 12.45 -40.39 14.95
C ARG A 182 12.87 -39.32 15.92
N ALA A 183 13.21 -39.72 17.13
CA ALA A 183 13.73 -38.83 18.15
C ALA A 183 14.68 -39.62 19.05
N SER A 184 15.59 -38.91 19.71
CA SER A 184 16.41 -39.53 20.76
C SER A 184 15.55 -39.98 21.95
N HIS A 185 14.49 -39.22 22.26
CA HIS A 185 13.56 -39.50 23.34
C HIS A 185 12.13 -39.26 22.83
N ILE A 186 11.24 -40.21 23.07
CA ILE A 186 9.80 -40.09 22.81
C ILE A 186 9.09 -40.36 24.12
N ASP A 187 8.27 -39.42 24.56
CA ASP A 187 7.45 -39.56 25.77
C ASP A 187 5.98 -39.40 25.40
N HIS A 188 5.21 -40.45 25.67
CA HIS A 188 3.76 -40.45 25.53
C HIS A 188 3.13 -40.78 26.87
N ALA A 189 2.48 -39.79 27.46
CA ALA A 189 1.72 -39.92 28.69
C ALA A 189 0.24 -39.62 28.41
N ALA A 190 -0.64 -40.50 28.88
CA ALA A 190 -2.09 -40.29 28.88
C ALA A 190 -2.62 -40.43 30.31
N ALA A 191 -3.51 -39.53 30.73
CA ALA A 191 -4.05 -39.51 32.09
C ALA A 191 -5.00 -40.68 32.39
N GLU A 192 -5.75 -41.14 31.38
CA GLU A 192 -6.77 -42.18 31.55
C GLU A 192 -6.46 -43.43 30.73
N SER A 193 -6.35 -43.30 29.40
CA SER A 193 -6.10 -44.43 28.52
C SER A 193 -5.18 -44.06 27.36
N MET A 194 -4.29 -44.98 27.01
CA MET A 194 -3.48 -44.94 25.79
C MET A 194 -3.75 -46.22 25.00
N ARG A 195 -4.02 -46.08 23.69
CA ARG A 195 -4.29 -47.21 22.80
C ARG A 195 -3.34 -47.17 21.61
N MET A 196 -2.58 -48.25 21.44
CA MET A 196 -1.81 -48.53 20.22
C MET A 196 -2.43 -49.74 19.54
N HIS A 197 -2.83 -49.59 18.29
CA HIS A 197 -3.48 -50.66 17.53
C HIS A 197 -2.94 -50.69 16.10
N ALA A 198 -2.50 -51.86 15.66
CA ALA A 198 -2.02 -52.13 14.31
C ALA A 198 -2.29 -53.60 13.96
N LYS A 199 -2.26 -53.93 12.66
CA LYS A 199 -2.27 -55.34 12.22
C LYS A 199 -1.01 -56.07 12.70
N HIS A 200 0.12 -55.37 12.75
CA HIS A 200 1.39 -55.85 13.27
C HIS A 200 2.06 -54.74 14.08
N THR A 201 2.48 -55.06 15.31
CA THR A 201 3.24 -54.15 16.17
C THR A 201 4.56 -54.81 16.51
N LEU A 202 5.67 -54.13 16.25
CA LEU A 202 7.01 -54.56 16.63
C LEU A 202 7.53 -53.63 17.72
N LEU A 203 7.85 -54.18 18.89
CA LEU A 203 8.51 -53.46 19.97
C LEU A 203 9.86 -54.13 20.21
N THR A 204 10.94 -53.37 20.07
CA THR A 204 12.31 -53.86 20.25
C THR A 204 13.07 -52.88 21.11
N ALA A 205 13.76 -53.40 22.13
CA ALA A 205 14.65 -52.63 22.99
C ALA A 205 15.96 -53.41 23.15
N GLU A 206 17.10 -52.72 23.05
CA GLU A 206 18.42 -53.36 23.21
C GLU A 206 18.71 -53.75 24.66
N THR A 207 18.21 -52.96 25.63
CA THR A 207 18.54 -53.14 27.05
C THR A 207 17.34 -53.56 27.90
N LEU A 208 16.20 -52.85 27.80
CA LEU A 208 15.06 -53.10 28.69
C LEU A 208 13.74 -52.71 28.04
N THR A 209 12.78 -53.62 28.10
CA THR A 209 11.35 -53.31 27.99
C THR A 209 10.72 -53.57 29.35
N LYS A 210 10.15 -52.54 29.99
CA LYS A 210 9.38 -52.67 31.23
C LYS A 210 7.90 -52.47 30.92
N ILE A 211 7.09 -53.47 31.26
CA ILE A 211 5.63 -53.39 31.20
C ILE A 211 5.13 -53.65 32.62
N ASP A 212 4.41 -52.69 33.18
CA ASP A 212 3.87 -52.76 34.53
C ASP A 212 2.37 -52.47 34.47
N ALA A 213 1.57 -53.40 34.96
CA ALA A 213 0.11 -53.29 34.97
C ALA A 213 -0.46 -54.24 36.03
N ALA A 214 -1.63 -53.88 36.57
CA ALA A 214 -2.39 -54.78 37.44
C ALA A 214 -2.80 -56.07 36.71
N GLN A 215 -3.01 -56.01 35.39
CA GLN A 215 -3.29 -57.15 34.54
C GLN A 215 -2.62 -56.98 33.16
N ILE A 216 -2.03 -58.05 32.66
CA ILE A 216 -1.50 -58.15 31.29
C ILE A 216 -2.19 -59.36 30.63
N HIS A 217 -2.86 -59.13 29.52
CA HIS A 217 -3.49 -60.18 28.71
C HIS A 217 -2.61 -60.40 27.47
N LEU A 218 -2.02 -61.58 27.36
CA LEU A 218 -1.10 -61.95 26.28
C LEU A 218 -1.68 -63.17 25.57
N GLY A 219 -2.00 -63.03 24.28
CA GLY A 219 -2.65 -64.04 23.45
C GLY A 219 -2.66 -63.68 21.98
#